data_AF-A0A5A9YS08-F1
#
_entry.id   AF-A0A5A9YS08-F1
#
_cell.length_a   1.000
_cell.length_b   1.000
_cell.length_c   1.000
_cell.angle_alpha   90.00
_cell.angle_beta   90.00
_cell.angle_gamma   90.00
#
_symmetry.space_group_name_H-M   'P 1'
#
loop_
_entity.id
_entity.type
_entity.pdbx_description
1 polymer ?
#
loop_
_entity_poly.entity_id
_entity_poly.type
_entity_poly.pdbx_seq_one_letter_code
_entity_poly.pdbx_strand_id
1 'polypeptide(L)' 'DILQQRWLSEEKATLHDLAEKYNVSAERIRQLEKNAMSKLKGRILA' A
#
# COMPACT_ATOMS: atom_id res chain seq x y z
N ASP A 1 -0.85 6.69 -3.01
CA ASP A 1 -0.04 6.96 -1.81
C ASP A 1 0.60 5.72 -1.19
N ILE A 2 -0.14 4.80 -0.56
CA ILE A 2 0.44 3.60 0.11
C ILE A 2 1.38 2.79 -0.81
N LEU A 3 0.92 2.42 -2.02
CA LEU A 3 1.74 1.68 -2.98
C LEU A 3 2.99 2.46 -3.41
N GLN A 4 2.87 3.77 -3.56
CA GLN A 4 3.97 4.63 -3.99
C GLN A 4 5.02 4.74 -2.89
N GLN A 5 4.60 4.97 -1.64
CA GLN A 5 5.51 5.06 -0.49
C GLN A 5 6.17 3.72 -0.15
N ARG A 6 5.56 2.58 -0.48
CA ARG A 6 6.14 1.24 -0.21
C ARG A 6 6.97 0.66 -1.36
N TRP A 7 6.64 0.96 -2.61
CA TRP A 7 7.23 0.30 -3.78
C TRP A 7 8.01 1.24 -4.70
N LEU A 8 7.60 2.51 -4.79
CA LEU A 8 8.13 3.47 -5.77
C LEU A 8 8.99 4.56 -5.11
N SER A 9 9.04 4.61 -3.79
CA SER A 9 9.89 5.50 -3.01
C SER A 9 11.26 4.84 -2.78
N GLU A 10 12.33 5.63 -2.85
CA GLU A 10 13.68 5.17 -2.47
C GLU A 10 13.72 4.81 -0.97
N GLU A 11 13.08 5.63 -0.15
CA GLU A 11 12.85 5.34 1.26
C GLU A 11 11.49 4.65 1.41
N LYS A 12 11.53 3.31 1.54
CA LYS A 12 10.31 2.50 1.62
C LYS A 12 9.70 2.62 3.00
N ALA A 13 8.52 3.23 3.08
CA ALA A 13 7.75 3.27 4.31
C ALA A 13 7.36 1.84 4.73
N THR A 14 7.44 1.52 6.02
CA THR A 14 6.97 0.24 6.53
C THR A 14 5.46 0.25 6.74
N LEU A 15 4.88 -0.93 6.96
CA LEU A 15 3.47 -1.05 7.34
C LEU A 15 3.14 -0.29 8.64
N HIS A 16 4.10 -0.21 9.58
CA HIS A 16 3.92 0.47 10.85
C HIS A 16 3.96 1.99 10.68
N ASP A 17 4.90 2.52 9.88
CA ASP A 17 4.99 3.97 9.63
C ASP A 17 3.72 4.49 8.95
N LEU A 18 3.17 3.71 8.01
CA LEU A 18 1.92 4.06 7.35
C LEU A 18 0.71 3.87 8.27
N ALA A 19 0.73 2.86 9.13
CA ALA A 19 -0.31 2.66 10.13
C ALA A 19 -0.40 3.85 11.10
N GLU A 20 0.73 4.30 11.63
CA GLU A 20 0.80 5.48 12.49
C GLU A 20 0.40 6.75 11.74
N LYS A 21 0.98 6.99 10.55
CA LYS A 21 0.70 8.19 9.74
C LYS A 21 -0.78 8.35 9.40
N TYR A 22 -1.46 7.25 9.09
CA TYR A 22 -2.87 7.25 8.72
C TYR A 22 -3.80 6.93 9.89
N ASN A 23 -3.25 6.73 11.09
CA ASN A 23 -3.98 6.30 12.30
C ASN A 23 -4.90 5.10 12.06
N VAL A 24 -4.37 4.09 11.38
CA VAL A 24 -5.04 2.82 11.08
C VAL A 24 -4.15 1.65 11.48
N SER A 25 -4.70 0.44 11.56
CA SER A 25 -3.89 -0.74 11.85
C SER A 25 -2.97 -1.12 10.68
N ALA A 26 -1.81 -1.72 10.99
CA ALA A 26 -0.90 -2.25 9.98
C ALA A 26 -1.58 -3.29 9.05
N GLU A 27 -2.48 -4.10 9.59
CA GLU A 27 -3.28 -5.04 8.77
C GLU A 27 -4.20 -4.29 7.80
N ARG A 28 -4.75 -3.13 8.19
CA ARG A 28 -5.56 -2.31 7.29
C ARG A 28 -4.73 -1.80 6.10
N ILE A 29 -3.50 -1.33 6.35
CA ILE A 29 -2.58 -0.92 5.27
C ILE A 29 -2.28 -2.10 4.34
N ARG A 30 -2.02 -3.30 4.89
CA ARG A 30 -1.79 -4.53 4.11
C ARG A 30 -2.99 -4.88 3.22
N GLN A 31 -4.21 -4.80 3.74
CA GLN A 31 -5.42 -5.06 2.95
C GLN A 31 -5.62 -4.03 1.82
N LEU A 32 -5.39 -2.74 2.11
CA LEU A 32 -5.46 -1.69 1.10
C LEU A 32 -4.44 -1.94 -0.02
N GLU A 33 -3.23 -2.37 0.32
CA GLU A 33 -2.20 -2.72 -0.64
C GLU A 33 -2.63 -3.90 -1.53
N LYS A 34 -3.12 -5.00 -0.92
CA LYS A 34 -3.62 -6.17 -1.66
C LYS A 34 -4.75 -5.82 -2.62
N ASN A 35 -5.72 -5.02 -2.16
CA ASN A 35 -6.85 -4.58 -2.96
C ASN A 35 -6.42 -3.68 -4.12
N ALA A 36 -5.49 -2.76 -3.87
CA ALA A 36 -4.95 -1.90 -4.91
C ALA A 36 -4.15 -2.70 -5.96
N MET A 37 -3.37 -3.69 -5.55
CA MET A 37 -2.62 -4.56 -6.45
C MET A 37 -3.52 -5.44 -7.32
N SER A 38 -4.60 -5.97 -6.74
CA SER A 38 -5.62 -6.71 -7.49
C SER A 38 -6.29 -5.84 -8.55
N LYS A 39 -6.64 -4.59 -8.21
CA LYS A 39 -7.20 -3.63 -9.18
C LYS A 39 -6.21 -3.27 -10.28
N LEU A 40 -4.94 -3.07 -9.95
CA LEU A 40 -3.89 -2.75 -10.92
C LEU A 40 -3.69 -3.92 -11.90
N LYS A 41 -3.58 -5.15 -11.39
CA LYS A 41 -3.49 -6.35 -12.22
C LYS A 41 -4.69 -6.50 -13.16
N GLY A 42 -5.91 -6.22 -12.67
CA GLY A 42 -7.11 -6.22 -13.49
C GLY A 42 -7.12 -5.17 -14.61
N ARG A 43 -6.44 -4.03 -14.43
CA ARG A 43 -6.32 -2.99 -15.47
C ARG A 43 -5.20 -3.23 -16.47
N ILE A 44 -4.19 -4.02 -16.12
CA ILE A 44 -3.08 -4.35 -17.02
C ILE A 44 -3.42 -5.56 -17.90
N LEU A 45 -4.22 -6.49 -17.39
CA LEU A 45 -4.64 -7.70 -18.12
C LEU A 45 -5.89 -7.50 -18.99
N ALA A 46 -6.51 -6.32 -18.95
CA ALA A 46 -7.68 -5.94 -19.74
C ALA A 46 -7.26 -5.04 -20.89
#